data_AF-A0A915DXF5-F1
#
_entry.id   AF-A0A915DXF5-F1
#
_cell.length_a   1.000
_cell.length_b   1.000
_cell.length_c   1.000
_cell.angle_alpha   90.00
_cell.angle_beta   90.00
_cell.angle_gamma   90.00
#
_symmetry.space_group_name_H-M   'P 1'
#
loop_
_entity.id
_entity.type
_entity.pdbx_description
1 polymer ?
#
loop_
_entity_poly.entity_id
_entity_poly.type
_entity_poly.pdbx_seq_one_letter_code
_entity_poly.pdbx_strand_id
1 'polypeptide(L)'
;MLVVFWCITQRVGFPPMLETRKDIQYAHSSGAQIHEDPKVGFVSLGCPKALVDSERILTQLKTGYQVASDYDGADLVVVNTCGFIESAVQESLDAIGEAMSENGRVIVTGCLGKDEDKIRQMHPNVLKVTGAAAYQDVMEAVHEYVQPPKHNPLLIWFLNKEFA
;
A
#
# COMPACT_ATOMS: atom_id res chain seq x y z
N MET A 1 22.78 -35.25 34.19
CA MET A 1 23.76 -34.32 33.59
C MET A 1 23.71 -34.53 32.09
N LEU A 2 23.29 -33.48 31.37
CA LEU A 2 23.43 -33.17 29.95
C LEU A 2 22.68 -33.98 28.85
N VAL A 3 21.55 -33.37 28.47
CA VAL A 3 21.05 -32.98 27.13
C VAL A 3 20.82 -34.05 26.06
N VAL A 4 19.54 -34.08 25.68
CA VAL A 4 18.85 -34.79 24.61
C VAL A 4 18.71 -33.83 23.40
N PHE A 5 18.37 -34.37 22.22
CA PHE A 5 17.81 -33.67 21.05
C PHE A 5 18.78 -32.91 20.14
N TRP A 6 19.05 -33.45 18.95
CA TRP A 6 18.67 -32.81 17.68
C TRP A 6 19.07 -33.69 16.48
N CYS A 7 18.16 -34.54 15.99
CA CYS A 7 18.10 -34.88 14.57
C CYS A 7 16.85 -35.72 14.33
N ILE A 8 16.05 -35.31 13.33
CA ILE A 8 15.07 -36.09 12.54
C ILE A 8 13.75 -35.30 12.42
N THR A 9 13.42 -35.00 11.15
CA THR A 9 12.11 -34.60 10.59
C THR A 9 11.55 -33.21 10.90
N GLN A 10 11.91 -32.23 10.06
CA GLN A 10 10.92 -31.25 9.61
C GLN A 10 10.61 -31.50 8.12
N ARG A 11 9.67 -32.43 7.93
CA ARG A 11 8.73 -32.36 6.81
C ARG A 11 8.15 -30.94 6.82
N VAL A 12 8.07 -30.35 5.63
CA VAL A 12 7.17 -29.25 5.34
C VAL A 12 5.75 -29.69 5.72
N GLY A 13 5.35 -29.38 6.95
CA GLY A 13 4.03 -29.62 7.46
C GLY A 13 3.13 -28.53 6.90
N PHE A 14 2.25 -28.92 5.98
CA PHE A 14 0.99 -28.23 5.75
C PHE A 14 0.39 -27.86 7.12
N PRO A 15 0.04 -26.58 7.39
CA PRO A 15 -0.60 -26.25 8.65
C PRO A 15 -1.92 -27.02 8.76
N PRO A 16 -2.21 -27.63 9.92
CA PRO A 16 -3.45 -28.33 10.14
C PRO A 16 -4.61 -27.32 10.12
N MET A 17 -5.74 -27.80 9.63
CA MET A 17 -7.04 -27.14 9.59
C MET A 17 -7.32 -26.37 10.89
N LEU A 18 -7.53 -25.05 10.78
CA LEU A 18 -7.76 -24.13 11.90
C LEU A 18 -9.10 -24.47 12.58
N GLU A 19 -9.05 -25.13 13.74
CA GLU A 19 -10.26 -25.66 14.38
C GLU A 19 -10.56 -25.06 15.76
N THR A 20 -9.78 -24.08 16.26
CA THR A 20 -10.04 -23.48 17.58
C THR A 20 -10.03 -21.95 17.63
N ARG A 21 -10.99 -21.39 18.39
CA ARG A 21 -11.13 -19.94 18.68
C ARG A 21 -9.87 -19.30 19.28
N LYS A 22 -8.93 -20.09 19.82
CA LYS A 22 -7.72 -19.57 20.46
C LYS A 22 -6.62 -19.22 19.45
N ASP A 23 -6.65 -19.82 18.27
CA ASP A 23 -5.65 -19.58 17.21
C ASP A 23 -5.89 -18.22 16.52
N ILE A 24 -7.15 -17.80 16.45
CA ILE A 24 -7.56 -16.46 15.97
C ILE A 24 -6.99 -15.36 16.88
N GLN A 25 -6.91 -15.60 18.19
CA GLN A 25 -6.40 -14.62 19.14
C GLN A 25 -4.88 -14.37 18.96
N TYR A 26 -4.11 -15.37 18.51
CA TYR A 26 -2.65 -15.27 18.38
C TYR A 26 -2.22 -14.51 17.12
N ALA A 27 -3.04 -14.48 16.07
CA ALA A 27 -2.78 -13.65 14.88
C ALA A 27 -3.03 -12.16 15.13
N HIS A 28 -3.78 -11.79 16.18
CA HIS A 28 -4.10 -10.40 16.52
C HIS A 28 -2.95 -9.64 17.21
N SER A 29 -1.84 -10.28 17.59
CA SER A 29 -0.72 -9.63 18.30
C SER A 29 0.35 -9.01 17.40
N SER A 30 0.17 -9.01 16.08
CA SER A 30 1.09 -8.37 15.13
C SER A 30 0.34 -7.55 14.08
N GLY A 31 -0.20 -6.39 14.49
CA GLY A 31 -0.25 -5.12 13.74
C GLY A 31 -0.92 -5.01 12.37
N ALA A 32 -1.32 -6.08 11.69
CA ALA A 32 -1.99 -6.02 10.40
C ALA A 32 -3.42 -6.58 10.54
N GLN A 33 -4.42 -5.70 10.59
CA GLN A 33 -5.82 -6.11 10.58
C GLN A 33 -6.17 -6.61 9.16
N ILE A 34 -6.61 -7.87 9.03
CA ILE A 34 -6.99 -8.44 7.74
C ILE A 34 -8.44 -8.01 7.46
N HIS A 35 -8.63 -6.91 6.73
CA HIS A 35 -9.96 -6.52 6.24
C HIS A 35 -10.37 -7.45 5.07
N GLU A 36 -11.65 -7.88 5.04
CA GLU A 36 -12.16 -8.70 3.91
C GLU A 36 -12.10 -7.96 2.57
N ASP A 37 -12.14 -6.62 2.60
CA ASP A 37 -11.79 -5.75 1.48
C ASP A 37 -10.64 -4.82 1.91
N PRO A 38 -9.47 -4.87 1.25
CA PRO A 38 -8.37 -3.99 1.58
C PRO A 38 -8.72 -2.52 1.34
N LYS A 39 -8.25 -1.65 2.24
CA LYS A 39 -8.48 -0.21 2.24
C LYS A 39 -7.26 0.54 1.76
N VAL A 40 -7.44 1.44 0.81
CA VAL A 40 -6.40 2.35 0.33
C VAL A 40 -6.80 3.78 0.69
N GLY A 41 -5.98 4.45 1.49
CA GLY A 41 -6.09 5.87 1.75
C GLY A 41 -5.53 6.67 0.58
N PHE A 42 -6.14 7.83 0.28
CA PHE A 42 -5.69 8.65 -0.83
C PHE A 42 -5.70 10.13 -0.45
N VAL A 43 -4.54 10.77 -0.58
CA VAL A 43 -4.36 12.20 -0.34
C VAL A 43 -3.91 12.89 -1.61
N SER A 44 -4.59 13.98 -1.95
CA SER A 44 -4.29 14.78 -3.13
C SER A 44 -3.83 16.17 -2.72
N LEU A 45 -2.62 16.54 -3.14
CA LEU A 45 -2.03 17.84 -2.88
C LEU A 45 -1.78 18.55 -4.21
N GLY A 46 -2.11 19.83 -4.26
CA GLY A 46 -1.66 20.71 -5.35
C GLY A 46 -2.71 21.26 -6.29
N CYS A 47 -2.32 21.32 -7.56
CA CYS A 47 -2.95 22.15 -8.58
C CYS A 47 -4.12 21.44 -9.29
N PRO A 48 -4.91 22.13 -10.14
CA PRO A 48 -6.03 21.53 -10.85
C PRO A 48 -5.68 20.26 -11.65
N LYS A 49 -4.44 20.10 -12.11
CA LYS A 49 -3.98 18.87 -12.76
C LYS A 49 -3.90 17.68 -11.80
N ALA A 50 -3.45 17.91 -10.56
CA ALA A 50 -3.39 16.86 -9.55
C ALA A 50 -4.79 16.33 -9.24
N LEU A 51 -5.82 17.18 -9.20
CA LEU A 51 -7.21 16.76 -9.01
C LEU A 51 -7.70 15.82 -10.13
N VAL A 52 -7.45 16.18 -11.39
CA VAL A 52 -7.83 15.34 -12.53
C VAL A 52 -7.09 14.00 -12.50
N ASP A 53 -5.81 14.01 -12.14
CA ASP A 53 -5.02 12.78 -11.99
C ASP A 53 -5.56 11.92 -10.83
N SER A 54 -5.93 12.54 -9.71
CA SER A 54 -6.53 11.88 -8.54
C SER A 54 -7.87 11.21 -8.87
N GLU A 55 -8.76 11.87 -9.61
CA GLU A 55 -10.04 11.27 -10.04
C GLU A 55 -9.82 9.95 -10.80
N ARG A 56 -8.85 9.93 -11.72
CA ARG A 56 -8.51 8.73 -12.51
C ARG A 56 -8.00 7.60 -11.64
N ILE A 57 -7.09 7.89 -10.70
CA ILE A 57 -6.53 6.89 -9.78
C ILE A 57 -7.64 6.35 -8.88
N LEU A 58 -8.46 7.23 -8.29
CA LEU A 58 -9.57 6.86 -7.42
C LEU A 58 -10.59 5.97 -8.13
N THR A 59 -10.90 6.24 -9.40
CA THR A 59 -11.78 5.37 -10.20
C THR A 59 -11.21 3.96 -10.33
N GLN A 60 -9.90 3.82 -10.57
CA GLN A 60 -9.25 2.51 -10.69
C GLN A 60 -9.19 1.77 -9.35
N LEU A 61 -8.81 2.46 -8.27
CA LEU A 61 -8.81 1.90 -6.92
C LEU A 61 -10.17 1.34 -6.53
N LYS A 62 -11.26 2.09 -6.79
CA LYS A 62 -12.64 1.67 -6.48
C LYS A 62 -13.10 0.40 -7.20
N THR A 63 -12.36 -0.11 -8.19
CA THR A 63 -12.69 -1.38 -8.86
C THR A 63 -12.34 -2.61 -8.02
N GLY A 64 -11.41 -2.48 -7.06
CA GLY A 64 -10.93 -3.61 -6.27
C GLY A 64 -10.59 -3.29 -4.81
N TYR A 65 -10.68 -2.03 -4.39
CA TYR A 65 -10.30 -1.56 -3.06
C TYR A 65 -11.39 -0.69 -2.46
N GLN A 66 -11.52 -0.73 -1.13
CA GLN A 66 -12.21 0.32 -0.41
C GLN A 66 -11.31 1.56 -0.35
N VAL A 67 -11.85 2.73 -0.66
CA VAL A 67 -11.09 3.98 -0.55
C VAL A 67 -11.40 4.63 0.79
N ALA A 68 -10.39 4.79 1.64
CA ALA A 68 -10.49 5.52 2.90
C ALA A 68 -10.36 7.03 2.65
N SER A 69 -11.12 7.82 3.41
CA SER A 69 -11.06 9.29 3.36
C SER A 69 -9.89 9.88 4.17
N ASP A 70 -9.25 9.06 4.99
CA ASP A 70 -8.20 9.42 5.95
C ASP A 70 -7.07 8.37 5.94
N TYR A 71 -6.03 8.64 6.74
CA TYR A 71 -4.91 7.73 6.96
C TYR A 71 -5.30 6.54 7.86
N ASP A 72 -6.30 6.75 8.72
CA ASP A 72 -6.68 5.83 9.79
C ASP A 72 -7.35 4.57 9.25
N GLY A 73 -6.74 3.42 9.54
CA GLY A 73 -7.28 2.12 9.13
C GLY A 73 -7.18 1.84 7.63
N ALA A 74 -6.37 2.60 6.88
CA ALA A 74 -5.94 2.22 5.55
C ALA A 74 -4.82 1.16 5.63
N ASP A 75 -4.82 0.18 4.74
CA ASP A 75 -3.73 -0.80 4.63
C ASP A 75 -2.50 -0.21 3.93
N LEU A 76 -2.72 0.85 3.13
CA LEU A 76 -1.71 1.61 2.40
C LEU A 76 -2.26 3.00 2.06
N VAL A 77 -1.40 4.02 2.03
CA VAL A 77 -1.75 5.38 1.63
C VAL A 77 -1.04 5.76 0.34
N VAL A 78 -1.79 6.33 -0.61
CA VAL A 78 -1.24 6.98 -1.81
C VAL A 78 -1.28 8.50 -1.62
N VAL A 79 -0.12 9.14 -1.71
CA VAL A 79 0.01 10.61 -1.62
C VAL A 79 0.33 11.16 -3.01
N ASN A 80 -0.63 11.84 -3.63
CA ASN A 80 -0.46 12.54 -4.90
C ASN A 80 0.05 13.96 -4.66
N THR A 81 1.29 14.21 -5.06
CA THR A 81 2.07 15.39 -4.70
C THR A 81 2.17 16.41 -5.83
N CYS A 82 2.47 17.66 -5.44
CA CYS A 82 2.73 18.76 -6.36
C CYS A 82 4.23 19.09 -6.41
N GLY A 83 4.74 19.36 -7.61
CA GLY A 83 6.14 19.72 -7.84
C GLY A 83 6.31 21.03 -8.59
N PHE A 84 5.28 21.89 -8.63
CA PHE A 84 5.25 23.06 -9.51
C PHE A 84 5.84 24.32 -8.87
N ILE A 85 5.53 24.60 -7.60
CA ILE A 85 6.05 25.74 -6.84
C ILE A 85 6.67 25.25 -5.53
N GLU A 86 7.72 25.92 -5.03
CA GLU A 86 8.48 25.45 -3.87
C GLU A 86 7.62 25.31 -2.60
N SER A 87 6.65 26.20 -2.38
CA SER A 87 5.74 26.09 -1.23
C SER A 87 4.92 24.80 -1.26
N ALA A 88 4.47 24.38 -2.45
CA ALA A 88 3.72 23.15 -2.63
C ALA A 88 4.62 21.91 -2.55
N VAL A 89 5.91 22.06 -2.86
CA VAL A 89 6.91 20.99 -2.66
C VAL A 89 7.11 20.74 -1.17
N GLN A 90 7.27 21.80 -0.36
CA GLN A 90 7.40 21.65 1.08
C GLN A 90 6.12 21.04 1.70
N GLU A 91 4.94 21.54 1.33
CA GLU A 91 3.65 20.97 1.75
C GLU A 91 3.53 19.49 1.37
N SER A 92 3.98 19.13 0.17
CA SER A 92 3.99 17.73 -0.28
C SER A 92 4.93 16.85 0.56
N LEU A 93 6.12 17.35 0.91
CA LEU A 93 7.06 16.63 1.77
C LEU A 93 6.54 16.47 3.19
N ASP A 94 5.87 17.50 3.73
CA ASP A 94 5.29 17.46 5.07
C ASP A 94 4.16 16.43 5.14
N ALA A 95 3.27 16.42 4.15
CA ALA A 95 2.17 15.46 4.06
C ALA A 95 2.64 14.01 3.87
N ILE A 96 3.74 13.78 3.13
CA ILE A 96 4.37 12.44 3.09
C ILE A 96 4.82 12.02 4.49
N GLY A 97 5.43 12.95 5.24
CA GLY A 97 5.88 12.68 6.61
C GLY A 97 4.74 12.34 7.55
N GLU A 98 3.63 13.07 7.46
CA GLU A 98 2.40 12.81 8.21
C GLU A 98 1.84 11.42 7.88
N ALA A 99 1.66 11.10 6.59
CA ALA A 99 1.17 9.79 6.16
C ALA A 99 2.10 8.64 6.61
N MET A 100 3.42 8.86 6.59
CA MET A 100 4.40 7.89 7.09
C MET A 100 4.32 7.70 8.61
N SER A 101 4.03 8.75 9.36
CA SER A 101 3.86 8.70 10.82
C SER A 101 2.59 7.95 11.22
N GLU A 102 1.47 8.25 10.56
CA GLU A 102 0.16 7.69 10.91
C GLU A 102 -0.04 6.26 10.38
N ASN A 103 0.44 5.96 9.16
CA ASN A 103 0.21 4.68 8.51
C ASN A 103 1.47 3.79 8.38
N GLY A 104 2.61 4.40 8.06
CA GLY A 104 3.88 3.69 7.84
C GLY A 104 4.03 2.98 6.49
N ARG A 105 2.96 2.92 5.67
CA ARG A 105 2.99 2.31 4.31
C ARG A 105 2.49 3.31 3.28
N VAL A 106 3.44 4.03 2.66
CA VAL A 106 3.11 5.12 1.74
C VAL A 106 3.70 4.90 0.35
N ILE A 107 2.85 5.09 -0.67
CA ILE A 107 3.24 5.28 -2.07
C ILE A 107 3.13 6.77 -2.39
N VAL A 108 4.17 7.34 -3.00
CA VAL A 108 4.16 8.72 -3.46
C VAL A 108 3.97 8.76 -4.97
N THR A 109 3.05 9.60 -5.44
CA THR A 109 2.82 9.84 -6.87
C THR A 109 2.75 11.34 -7.16
N GLY A 110 2.68 11.72 -8.43
CA GLY A 110 2.48 13.11 -8.85
C GLY A 110 3.75 13.81 -9.32
N CYS A 111 3.67 15.14 -9.46
CA CYS A 111 4.70 15.94 -10.13
C CYS A 111 6.04 15.97 -9.38
N LEU A 112 6.04 15.81 -8.05
CA LEU A 112 7.27 15.74 -7.26
C LEU A 112 8.02 14.42 -7.46
N GLY A 113 7.35 13.36 -7.95
CA GLY A 113 7.95 12.05 -8.19
C GLY A 113 9.09 12.04 -9.21
N LYS A 114 9.23 13.10 -10.02
CA LYS A 114 10.41 13.29 -10.89
C LYS A 114 11.71 13.50 -10.10
N ASP A 115 11.59 14.01 -8.88
CA ASP A 115 12.69 14.30 -7.96
C ASP A 115 12.70 13.25 -6.83
N GLU A 116 12.68 11.95 -7.20
CA GLU A 116 12.63 10.82 -6.27
C GLU A 116 13.73 10.88 -5.20
N ASP A 117 14.94 11.31 -5.57
CA ASP A 117 16.06 11.48 -4.63
C ASP A 117 15.71 12.47 -3.49
N LYS A 118 15.01 13.57 -3.80
CA LYS A 118 14.58 14.56 -2.79
C LYS A 118 13.58 13.94 -1.82
N ILE A 119 12.64 13.14 -2.33
CA ILE A 119 11.66 12.43 -1.52
C ILE A 119 12.37 11.43 -0.61
N ARG A 120 13.25 10.58 -1.16
CA ARG A 120 13.92 9.51 -0.41
C ARG A 120 14.96 10.03 0.59
N GLN A 121 15.57 11.19 0.33
CA GLN A 121 16.48 11.82 1.28
C GLN A 121 15.75 12.20 2.59
N MET A 122 14.51 12.68 2.47
CA MET A 122 13.68 13.07 3.62
C MET A 122 12.92 11.89 4.22
N HIS A 123 12.38 11.02 3.36
CA HIS A 123 11.48 9.92 3.71
C HIS A 123 11.98 8.61 3.07
N PRO A 124 13.06 8.00 3.61
CA PRO A 124 13.71 6.85 2.96
C PRO A 124 12.84 5.59 2.91
N ASN A 125 11.84 5.50 3.79
CA ASN A 125 11.00 4.31 3.98
C ASN A 125 9.73 4.30 3.11
N VAL A 126 9.55 5.26 2.20
CA VAL A 126 8.44 5.20 1.23
C VAL A 126 8.57 3.97 0.35
N LEU A 127 7.46 3.27 0.13
CA LEU A 127 7.43 1.99 -0.56
C LEU A 127 7.77 2.16 -2.05
N LYS A 128 7.10 3.12 -2.70
CA LYS A 128 7.28 3.42 -4.12
C LYS A 128 7.13 4.92 -4.37
N VAL A 129 7.87 5.43 -5.34
CA VAL A 129 7.70 6.76 -5.90
C VAL A 129 7.39 6.61 -7.39
N THR A 130 6.35 7.29 -7.87
CA THR A 130 5.95 7.30 -9.28
C THR A 130 5.81 8.74 -9.77
N GLY A 131 5.93 8.94 -11.08
CA GLY A 131 5.78 10.27 -11.70
C GLY A 131 4.33 10.75 -11.85
N ALA A 132 4.17 11.94 -12.45
CA ALA A 132 2.86 12.47 -12.78
C ALA A 132 2.17 11.63 -13.88
N ALA A 133 0.85 11.49 -13.78
CA ALA A 133 0.03 10.69 -14.70
C ALA A 133 0.47 9.21 -14.87
N ALA A 134 1.23 8.67 -13.92
CA ALA A 134 1.70 7.29 -13.90
C ALA A 134 0.65 6.34 -13.28
N TYR A 135 -0.58 6.34 -13.83
CA TYR A 135 -1.71 5.65 -13.21
C TYR A 135 -1.49 4.14 -13.09
N GLN A 136 -0.90 3.52 -14.13
CA GLN A 136 -0.60 2.08 -14.12
C GLN A 136 0.43 1.75 -13.05
N ASP A 137 1.54 2.48 -13.00
CA ASP A 137 2.60 2.31 -12.00
C ASP A 137 2.06 2.44 -10.56
N VAL A 138 1.10 3.34 -10.33
CA VAL A 138 0.44 3.47 -9.03
C VAL A 138 -0.38 2.22 -8.71
N MET A 139 -1.17 1.72 -9.67
CA MET A 139 -1.97 0.51 -9.46
C MET A 139 -1.11 -0.73 -9.27
N GLU A 140 -0.05 -0.89 -10.07
CA GLU A 140 0.92 -1.96 -9.92
C GLU A 140 1.56 -1.94 -8.53
N ALA A 141 2.00 -0.76 -8.06
CA ALA A 141 2.56 -0.62 -6.74
C ALA A 141 1.54 -0.92 -5.64
N VAL A 142 0.28 -0.49 -5.79
CA VAL A 142 -0.79 -0.85 -4.85
C VAL A 142 -0.99 -2.36 -4.83
N HIS A 143 -1.03 -3.03 -5.98
CA HIS A 143 -1.21 -4.48 -6.07
C HIS A 143 -0.02 -5.25 -5.47
N GLU A 144 1.20 -4.73 -5.61
CA GLU A 144 2.42 -5.30 -5.01
C GLU A 144 2.33 -5.36 -3.48
N TYR A 145 1.83 -4.28 -2.85
CA TYR A 145 1.81 -4.14 -1.40
C TYR A 145 0.47 -4.54 -0.75
N VAL A 146 -0.63 -4.46 -1.49
CA VAL A 146 -1.98 -4.76 -1.02
C VAL A 146 -2.67 -5.64 -2.05
N GLN A 147 -2.67 -6.95 -1.80
CA GLN A 147 -3.30 -7.89 -2.72
C GLN A 147 -4.80 -7.61 -2.82
N PRO A 148 -5.37 -7.57 -4.03
CA PRO A 148 -6.80 -7.35 -4.21
C PRO A 148 -7.61 -8.53 -3.64
N PRO A 149 -8.88 -8.28 -3.25
CA PRO A 149 -9.72 -9.30 -2.64
C PRO A 149 -9.93 -10.49 -3.59
N LYS A 150 -9.76 -11.71 -3.06
CA LYS A 150 -9.79 -12.98 -3.82
C LYS A 150 -11.18 -13.35 -4.37
N HIS A 151 -12.19 -12.52 -4.16
CA HIS A 151 -13.60 -12.88 -4.35
C HIS A 151 -14.27 -12.28 -5.59
N ASN A 152 -13.51 -11.63 -6.48
CA ASN A 152 -14.03 -11.23 -7.78
C ASN A 152 -13.36 -12.03 -8.93
N PRO A 153 -14.03 -13.08 -9.47
CA PRO A 153 -13.50 -13.91 -10.55
C PRO A 153 -13.10 -13.14 -11.81
N LEU A 154 -13.70 -11.96 -12.05
CA LEU A 154 -13.41 -11.13 -13.22
C LEU A 154 -12.13 -10.28 -13.03
N LEU A 155 -11.84 -9.81 -11.81
CA LEU A 155 -10.61 -9.07 -11.49
C LEU A 155 -9.37 -9.97 -11.53
N ILE A 156 -9.48 -11.20 -11.01
CA ILE A 156 -8.40 -12.20 -11.03
C ILE A 156 -7.96 -12.53 -12.46
N TRP A 157 -8.89 -12.51 -13.43
CA TRP A 157 -8.58 -12.76 -14.84
C TRP A 157 -7.86 -11.58 -15.51
N PHE A 158 -8.20 -10.34 -15.16
CA PHE A 158 -7.55 -9.14 -15.69
C PHE A 158 -6.11 -8.99 -15.17
N LEU A 159 -5.89 -9.17 -13.86
CA LEU A 159 -4.55 -9.04 -13.27
C LEU A 159 -3.57 -10.10 -13.78
N ASN A 160 -4.02 -11.34 -13.98
CA ASN A 160 -3.14 -12.42 -14.43
C ASN A 160 -2.83 -12.40 -15.94
N LYS A 161 -3.41 -11.49 -16.73
CA LYS A 161 -3.17 -11.41 -18.18
C LYS A 161 -2.14 -10.36 -18.60
N GLU A 162 -1.78 -9.42 -17.73
CA GLU A 162 -0.71 -8.42 -18.00
C GLU A 162 0.66 -8.84 -17.46
N PHE A 163 0.74 -9.90 -16.64
CA PHE A 163 1.98 -10.44 -16.07
C PHE A 163 2.44 -11.78 -16.69
N ALA A 164 1.95 -12.16 -17.88
CA ALA A 164 2.34 -13.38 -18.61
C ALA A 164 2.86 -13.08 -20.03
#